data_AF-A0A371C5E1-F1
#
_entry.id   AF-A0A371C5E1-F1
#
_cell.length_a   1.000
_cell.length_b   1.000
_cell.length_c   1.000
_cell.angle_alpha   90.00
_cell.angle_beta   90.00
_cell.angle_gamma   90.00
#
_symmetry.space_group_name_H-M   'P 1'
#
loop_
_entity.id
_entity.type
_entity.pdbx_description
1 polymer ?
#
loop_
_entity_poly.entity_id
_entity_poly.type
_entity_poly.pdbx_seq_one_letter_code
_entity_poly.pdbx_strand_id
1 'polypeptide(L)'
;MGRKLHPVTCLDLVQYPLQEREFLLVSKCDRQAMGIQNPLHFLLRWKVFQTAFFEARSKGHSFVLLKLPHSTLVFITQHFYDAEPEMDHSEAVNLITYYEHHKIFVLRQLATQYLDTNPMDIHQTVAMWRLGFKEKSVRAKNYASRHMREIRDTSEEHDAALGEAMSHLEAQELRSLVNELWLSSPIVDD
;
A
#
# COMPACT_ATOMS: atom_id res chain seq x y z
N MET A 1 -5.19 -19.61 -7.35
CA MET A 1 -3.81 -19.73 -6.79
C MET A 1 -2.80 -19.31 -7.85
N GLY A 2 -2.18 -18.13 -7.69
CA GLY A 2 -1.14 -17.64 -8.62
C GLY A 2 0.19 -18.35 -8.38
N ARG A 3 0.91 -18.71 -9.46
CA ARG A 3 2.28 -19.23 -9.34
C ARG A 3 3.24 -18.08 -9.01
N LYS A 4 4.04 -18.25 -7.96
CA LYS A 4 5.11 -17.31 -7.58
C LYS A 4 6.27 -17.46 -8.57
N LEU A 5 6.65 -16.39 -9.25
CA LEU A 5 7.75 -16.39 -10.22
C LEU A 5 8.96 -15.67 -9.64
N HIS A 6 10.15 -16.24 -9.89
CA HIS A 6 11.44 -15.62 -9.56
C HIS A 6 11.63 -14.29 -10.32
N PRO A 7 12.63 -13.45 -9.99
CA PRO A 7 12.87 -12.18 -10.69
C PRO A 7 12.96 -12.42 -12.20
N VAL A 8 12.10 -11.75 -12.98
CA VAL A 8 11.93 -12.02 -14.40
C VAL A 8 12.53 -10.85 -15.17
N THR A 9 13.49 -11.11 -16.06
CA THR A 9 13.94 -10.08 -17.00
C THR A 9 12.90 -9.92 -18.12
N CYS A 10 12.92 -8.79 -18.84
CA CYS A 10 12.02 -8.60 -19.97
C CYS A 10 12.17 -9.71 -21.05
N LEU A 11 13.36 -10.31 -21.17
CA LEU A 11 13.62 -11.44 -22.07
C LEU A 11 12.93 -12.73 -21.60
N ASP A 12 12.93 -12.98 -20.30
CA ASP A 12 12.29 -14.16 -19.70
C ASP A 12 10.75 -14.10 -19.84
N LEU A 13 10.16 -12.90 -19.85
CA LEU A 13 8.71 -12.69 -20.04
C LEU A 13 8.23 -13.06 -21.45
N VAL A 14 9.07 -12.89 -22.48
CA VAL A 14 8.72 -13.20 -23.87
C VAL A 14 8.67 -14.71 -24.11
N GLN A 15 9.48 -15.47 -23.38
CA GLN A 15 9.57 -16.92 -23.50
C GLN A 15 8.67 -17.66 -22.50
N TYR A 16 7.95 -16.93 -21.65
CA TYR A 16 7.17 -17.53 -20.59
C TYR A 16 5.98 -18.32 -21.18
N PRO A 17 5.90 -19.66 -20.96
CA PRO A 17 4.85 -20.49 -21.52
C PRO A 17 3.55 -20.23 -20.74
N LEU A 18 2.77 -19.26 -21.22
CA LEU A 18 1.48 -18.92 -20.63
C LEU A 18 0.45 -19.99 -20.96
N GLN A 19 -0.36 -20.36 -19.96
CA GLN A 19 -1.55 -21.14 -20.22
C GLN A 19 -2.57 -20.31 -21.00
N GLU A 20 -3.49 -20.99 -21.69
CA GLU A 20 -4.59 -20.33 -22.40
C GLU A 20 -5.37 -19.42 -21.42
N ARG A 21 -5.43 -18.11 -21.71
CA ARG A 21 -6.07 -17.05 -20.87
C ARG A 21 -5.28 -16.56 -19.65
N GLU A 22 -4.02 -16.95 -19.50
CA GLU A 22 -3.13 -16.39 -18.49
C GLU A 22 -2.52 -15.06 -18.99
N PHE A 23 -2.43 -14.08 -18.10
CA PHE A 23 -1.78 -12.79 -18.35
C PHE A 23 -0.79 -12.51 -17.23
N LEU A 24 0.34 -11.86 -17.51
CA LEU A 24 1.32 -11.55 -16.47
C LEU A 24 1.11 -10.13 -15.94
N LEU A 25 1.02 -9.99 -14.62
CA LEU A 25 1.23 -8.72 -13.93
C LEU A 25 2.70 -8.64 -13.53
N VAL A 26 3.38 -7.57 -13.93
CA VAL A 26 4.81 -7.39 -13.66
C VAL A 26 5.01 -6.10 -12.89
N SER A 27 5.66 -6.20 -11.73
CA SER A 27 6.08 -5.03 -10.96
C SER A 27 7.26 -4.35 -11.66
N LYS A 28 7.15 -3.05 -11.91
CA LYS A 28 8.31 -2.22 -12.33
C LYS A 28 9.28 -1.95 -11.17
N CYS A 29 8.83 -2.06 -9.92
CA CYS A 29 9.60 -1.69 -8.75
C CYS A 29 10.64 -2.77 -8.41
N ASP A 30 10.26 -4.04 -8.46
CA ASP A 30 11.11 -5.18 -8.06
C ASP A 30 11.32 -6.22 -9.17
N ARG A 31 10.72 -6.00 -10.35
CA ARG A 31 10.84 -6.89 -11.54
C ARG A 31 10.35 -8.32 -11.29
N GLN A 32 9.45 -8.50 -10.34
CA GLN A 32 8.77 -9.77 -10.14
C GLN A 32 7.48 -9.82 -10.94
N ALA A 33 7.13 -11.01 -11.41
CA ALA A 33 5.91 -11.25 -12.16
C ALA A 33 4.98 -12.19 -11.41
N MET A 34 3.70 -12.08 -11.70
CA MET A 34 2.69 -13.04 -11.28
C MET A 34 1.72 -13.32 -12.43
N GLY A 35 1.36 -14.59 -12.57
CA GLY A 35 0.29 -15.01 -13.46
C GLY A 35 -1.07 -14.69 -12.86
N ILE A 36 -1.93 -14.06 -13.65
CA ILE A 36 -3.35 -13.93 -13.36
C ILE A 36 -4.17 -14.72 -14.36
N GLN A 37 -5.15 -15.45 -13.84
CA GLN A 37 -6.15 -16.13 -14.65
C GLN A 37 -7.31 -15.17 -14.89
N ASN A 38 -7.66 -14.93 -16.15
CA ASN A 38 -8.77 -14.05 -16.53
C ASN A 38 -8.57 -12.55 -16.14
N PRO A 39 -7.91 -11.74 -16.99
CA PRO A 39 -7.66 -10.33 -16.71
C PRO A 39 -8.93 -9.47 -16.67
N LEU A 40 -10.10 -9.99 -17.06
CA LEU A 40 -11.36 -9.23 -17.07
C LEU A 40 -11.73 -8.70 -15.68
N HIS A 41 -11.45 -9.44 -14.61
CA HIS A 41 -11.74 -8.98 -13.24
C HIS A 41 -11.00 -7.67 -12.90
N PHE A 42 -9.75 -7.57 -13.32
CA PHE A 42 -8.93 -6.37 -13.15
C PHE A 42 -9.36 -5.27 -14.11
N LEU A 43 -9.67 -5.62 -15.37
CA LEU A 43 -10.16 -4.66 -16.37
C LEU A 43 -11.43 -3.99 -15.91
N LEU A 44 -12.40 -4.69 -15.33
CA LEU A 44 -13.68 -4.06 -14.97
C LEU A 44 -13.57 -3.11 -13.78
N ARG A 45 -12.56 -3.26 -12.92
CA ARG A 45 -12.49 -2.53 -11.64
C ARG A 45 -11.33 -1.54 -11.53
N TRP A 46 -10.30 -1.65 -12.35
CA TRP A 46 -9.09 -0.85 -12.20
C TRP A 46 -8.69 -0.10 -13.47
N LYS A 47 -8.99 1.21 -13.52
CA LYS A 47 -8.70 2.07 -14.68
C LYS A 47 -7.21 2.10 -15.07
N VAL A 48 -6.29 2.14 -14.11
CA VAL A 48 -4.84 2.13 -14.42
C VAL A 48 -4.45 0.81 -15.06
N PHE A 49 -5.04 -0.31 -14.62
CA PHE A 49 -4.83 -1.60 -15.28
C PHE A 49 -5.44 -1.63 -16.68
N GLN A 50 -6.67 -1.11 -16.88
CA GLN A 50 -7.26 -1.01 -18.22
C GLN A 50 -6.32 -0.29 -19.20
N THR A 51 -5.83 0.90 -18.82
CA THR A 51 -4.92 1.67 -19.67
C THR A 51 -3.65 0.88 -19.98
N ALA A 52 -3.01 0.32 -18.96
CA ALA A 52 -1.76 -0.42 -19.14
C ALA A 52 -1.96 -1.74 -19.91
N PHE A 53 -3.11 -2.39 -19.77
CA PHE A 53 -3.48 -3.59 -20.50
C PHE A 53 -3.69 -3.31 -21.99
N PHE A 54 -4.48 -2.30 -22.35
CA PHE A 54 -4.70 -1.96 -23.76
C PHE A 54 -3.41 -1.49 -24.44
N GLU A 55 -2.55 -0.76 -23.73
CA GLU A 55 -1.22 -0.39 -24.22
C GLU A 55 -0.33 -1.63 -24.43
N ALA A 56 -0.35 -2.59 -23.52
CA ALA A 56 0.39 -3.85 -23.68
C ALA A 56 -0.10 -4.64 -24.90
N ARG A 57 -1.43 -4.75 -25.07
CA ARG A 57 -2.04 -5.50 -26.18
C ARG A 57 -1.79 -4.87 -27.54
N SER A 58 -1.80 -3.54 -27.65
CA SER A 58 -1.49 -2.87 -28.92
C SER A 58 -0.04 -3.10 -29.38
N LYS A 59 0.85 -3.42 -28.44
CA LYS A 59 2.26 -3.77 -28.69
C LYS A 59 2.49 -5.28 -28.83
N GLY A 60 1.43 -6.10 -28.81
CA GLY A 60 1.54 -7.56 -28.86
C GLY A 60 2.07 -8.22 -27.59
N HIS A 61 2.11 -7.51 -26.46
CA HIS A 61 2.59 -8.05 -25.19
C HIS A 61 1.50 -8.88 -24.49
N SER A 62 1.94 -9.92 -23.78
CA SER A 62 1.13 -10.77 -22.89
C SER A 62 1.26 -10.41 -21.41
N PHE A 63 1.85 -9.25 -21.11
CA PHE A 63 2.13 -8.78 -19.75
C PHE A 63 1.81 -7.29 -19.59
N VAL A 64 1.39 -6.89 -18.38
CA VAL A 64 1.21 -5.49 -17.98
C VAL A 64 2.30 -5.12 -17.00
N LEU A 65 2.98 -4.00 -17.25
CA LEU A 65 3.95 -3.43 -16.32
C LEU A 65 3.30 -2.36 -15.44
N LEU A 66 3.27 -2.59 -14.13
CA LEU A 66 2.66 -1.69 -13.15
C LEU A 66 3.72 -1.09 -12.23
N LYS A 67 3.58 0.21 -11.92
CA LYS A 67 4.44 0.91 -10.96
C LYS A 67 3.98 0.64 -9.51
N LEU A 68 3.87 -0.64 -9.15
CA LEU A 68 3.52 -1.11 -7.81
C LEU A 68 4.48 -2.22 -7.42
N PRO A 69 4.86 -2.36 -6.14
CA PRO A 69 5.60 -3.53 -5.67
C PRO A 69 4.83 -4.83 -5.89
N HIS A 70 5.55 -5.93 -6.01
CA HIS A 70 4.98 -7.27 -6.16
C HIS A 70 4.08 -7.64 -4.99
N SER A 71 4.45 -7.31 -3.75
CA SER A 71 3.60 -7.55 -2.57
C SER A 71 2.22 -6.89 -2.73
N THR A 72 2.17 -5.65 -3.20
CA THR A 72 0.91 -4.94 -3.51
C THR A 72 0.11 -5.62 -4.61
N LEU A 73 0.77 -6.12 -5.67
CA LEU A 73 0.09 -6.88 -6.72
C LEU A 73 -0.50 -8.19 -6.20
N VAL A 74 0.22 -8.86 -5.28
CA VAL A 74 -0.23 -10.07 -4.58
C VAL A 74 -1.46 -9.77 -3.73
N PHE A 75 -1.45 -8.71 -2.90
CA PHE A 75 -2.62 -8.30 -2.10
C PHE A 75 -3.87 -8.07 -2.94
N ILE A 76 -3.75 -7.30 -4.03
CA ILE A 76 -4.85 -7.04 -4.96
C ILE A 76 -5.39 -8.35 -5.52
N THR A 77 -4.49 -9.23 -5.95
CA THR A 77 -4.87 -10.48 -6.62
C THR A 77 -5.48 -11.49 -5.65
N GLN A 78 -4.94 -11.62 -4.44
CA GLN A 78 -5.49 -12.48 -3.39
C GLN A 78 -6.90 -12.03 -3.02
N HIS A 79 -7.11 -10.73 -2.81
CA HIS A 79 -8.44 -10.17 -2.59
C HIS A 79 -9.42 -10.49 -3.73
N PHE A 80 -8.98 -10.49 -4.99
CA PHE A 80 -9.82 -10.84 -6.12
C PHE A 80 -10.18 -12.33 -6.22
N TYR A 81 -9.35 -13.21 -5.67
CA TYR A 81 -9.59 -14.64 -5.64
C TYR A 81 -10.11 -15.11 -4.29
N ASP A 82 -10.66 -14.20 -3.48
CA ASP A 82 -11.19 -14.47 -2.13
C ASP A 82 -10.20 -15.22 -1.24
N ALA A 83 -8.91 -14.94 -1.42
CA ALA A 83 -7.84 -15.44 -0.58
C ALA A 83 -7.47 -14.37 0.45
N GLU A 84 -7.39 -14.75 1.71
CA GLU A 84 -6.91 -13.86 2.76
C GLU A 84 -5.41 -13.63 2.60
N PRO A 85 -4.99 -12.37 2.43
CA PRO A 85 -3.58 -12.07 2.38
C PRO A 85 -3.00 -11.99 3.80
N GLU A 86 -1.83 -12.59 4.02
CA GLU A 86 -1.02 -12.28 5.20
C GLU A 86 -0.48 -10.86 5.05
N MET A 87 -0.88 -9.98 5.97
CA MET A 87 -0.52 -8.57 5.96
C MET A 87 0.06 -8.19 7.32
N ASP A 88 1.12 -7.38 7.33
CA ASP A 88 1.60 -6.70 8.52
C ASP A 88 1.24 -5.20 8.54
N HIS A 89 1.52 -4.52 9.66
CA HIS A 89 1.25 -3.09 9.78
C HIS A 89 2.00 -2.24 8.75
N SER A 90 3.26 -2.58 8.43
CA SER A 90 4.05 -1.84 7.45
C SER A 90 3.42 -1.94 6.06
N GLU A 91 2.94 -3.12 5.68
CA GLU A 91 2.25 -3.37 4.43
C GLU A 91 0.93 -2.62 4.36
N ALA A 92 0.12 -2.65 5.42
CA ALA A 92 -1.14 -1.90 5.49
C ALA A 92 -0.91 -0.39 5.27
N VAL A 93 0.13 0.18 5.88
CA VAL A 93 0.50 1.59 5.67
C VAL A 93 0.92 1.84 4.22
N ASN A 94 1.77 0.99 3.67
CA ASN A 94 2.20 1.10 2.27
C ASN A 94 1.02 1.05 1.29
N LEU A 95 0.00 0.22 1.57
CA LEU A 95 -1.21 0.16 0.76
C LEU A 95 -2.00 1.47 0.75
N ILE A 96 -2.05 2.21 1.87
CA ILE A 96 -2.68 3.54 1.94
C ILE A 96 -1.92 4.52 1.03
N THR A 97 -0.58 4.50 1.09
CA THR A 97 0.27 5.33 0.23
C THR A 97 0.05 5.01 -1.25
N TYR A 98 0.07 3.72 -1.63
CA TYR A 98 -0.18 3.32 -3.02
C TYR A 98 -1.59 3.64 -3.50
N TYR A 99 -2.59 3.53 -2.63
CA TYR A 99 -3.93 4.00 -2.94
C TYR A 99 -3.91 5.50 -3.31
N GLU A 100 -3.22 6.35 -2.59
CA GLU A 100 -3.22 7.79 -2.87
C GLU A 100 -2.59 8.12 -4.22
N HIS A 101 -1.51 7.44 -4.59
CA HIS A 101 -0.82 7.65 -5.87
C HIS A 101 -1.56 7.04 -7.06
N HIS A 102 -2.16 5.85 -6.90
CA HIS A 102 -2.69 5.07 -8.02
C HIS A 102 -4.23 5.00 -8.06
N LYS A 103 -4.90 5.56 -7.05
CA LYS A 103 -6.37 5.58 -6.90
C LYS A 103 -7.01 4.20 -7.01
N ILE A 104 -6.37 3.18 -6.42
CA ILE A 104 -6.83 1.79 -6.44
C ILE A 104 -7.63 1.51 -5.17
N PHE A 105 -8.93 1.77 -5.21
CA PHE A 105 -9.79 1.76 -4.00
C PHE A 105 -9.70 0.49 -3.14
N VAL A 106 -9.48 -0.68 -3.75
CA VAL A 106 -9.30 -1.94 -3.02
C VAL A 106 -8.13 -1.91 -2.02
N LEU A 107 -7.06 -1.17 -2.33
CA LEU A 107 -5.90 -1.05 -1.45
C LEU A 107 -6.23 -0.29 -0.16
N ARG A 108 -7.04 0.77 -0.28
CA ARG A 108 -7.55 1.49 0.90
C ARG A 108 -8.40 0.55 1.74
N GLN A 109 -9.33 -0.18 1.12
CA GLN A 109 -10.25 -1.07 1.84
C GLN A 109 -9.49 -2.16 2.61
N LEU A 110 -8.54 -2.83 1.96
CA LEU A 110 -7.70 -3.85 2.59
C LEU A 110 -6.91 -3.27 3.77
N ALA A 111 -6.27 -2.12 3.58
CA ALA A 111 -5.49 -1.47 4.62
C ALA A 111 -6.34 -1.05 5.82
N THR A 112 -7.47 -0.39 5.58
CA THR A 112 -8.35 0.07 6.67
C THR A 112 -8.93 -1.10 7.45
N GLN A 113 -9.40 -2.14 6.75
CA GLN A 113 -9.93 -3.35 7.41
C GLN A 113 -8.88 -4.03 8.30
N TYR A 114 -7.63 -4.10 7.83
CA TYR A 114 -6.54 -4.66 8.63
C TYR A 114 -6.24 -3.79 9.86
N LEU A 115 -6.10 -2.47 9.69
CA LEU A 115 -5.75 -1.56 10.79
C LEU A 115 -6.88 -1.43 11.83
N ASP A 116 -8.15 -1.54 11.42
CA ASP A 116 -9.30 -1.53 12.31
C ASP A 116 -9.35 -2.79 13.19
N THR A 117 -8.87 -3.93 12.68
CA THR A 117 -8.86 -5.22 13.39
C THR A 117 -7.56 -5.49 14.15
N ASN A 118 -6.48 -4.84 13.75
CA ASN A 118 -5.15 -4.98 14.33
C ASN A 118 -4.63 -3.58 14.74
N PRO A 119 -5.09 -3.04 15.89
CA PRO A 119 -4.70 -1.71 16.32
C PRO A 119 -3.18 -1.59 16.48
N MET A 120 -2.63 -0.47 16.05
CA MET A 120 -1.19 -0.19 16.18
C MET A 120 -0.85 0.32 17.59
N ASP A 121 0.33 -0.06 18.05
CA ASP A 121 0.96 0.60 19.20
C ASP A 121 1.51 2.00 18.83
N ILE A 122 1.98 2.75 19.83
CA ILE A 122 2.45 4.12 19.63
C ILE A 122 3.68 4.21 18.72
N HIS A 123 4.61 3.26 18.80
CA HIS A 123 5.82 3.23 17.97
C HIS A 123 5.48 2.93 16.51
N GLN A 124 4.59 1.95 16.29
CA GLN A 124 4.05 1.62 14.96
C GLN A 124 3.30 2.80 14.36
N THR A 125 2.54 3.52 15.17
CA THR A 125 1.80 4.72 14.72
C THR A 125 2.75 5.85 14.35
N VAL A 126 3.82 6.09 15.11
CA VAL A 126 4.86 7.07 14.76
C VAL A 126 5.61 6.67 13.49
N ALA A 127 5.90 5.38 13.32
CA ALA A 127 6.52 4.86 12.10
C ALA A 127 5.60 5.07 10.87
N MET A 128 4.30 4.81 11.00
CA MET A 128 3.30 5.10 9.96
C MET A 128 3.28 6.59 9.60
N TRP A 129 3.23 7.46 10.59
CA TRP A 129 3.24 8.90 10.36
C TRP A 129 4.50 9.34 9.61
N ARG A 130 5.67 8.82 10.01
CA ARG A 130 6.96 9.11 9.37
C ARG A 130 6.99 8.64 7.93
N LEU A 131 6.47 7.45 7.65
CA LEU A 131 6.33 6.94 6.28
C LEU A 131 5.41 7.85 5.45
N GLY A 132 4.26 8.25 5.99
CA GLY A 132 3.37 9.21 5.34
C GLY A 132 4.02 10.57 5.10
N PHE A 133 4.85 11.05 6.02
CA PHE A 133 5.62 12.27 5.85
C PHE A 133 6.61 12.19 4.68
N LYS A 134 7.39 11.10 4.60
CA LYS A 134 8.38 10.89 3.55
C LYS A 134 7.75 10.71 2.17
N GLU A 135 6.69 9.92 2.09
CA GLU A 135 5.97 9.64 0.84
C GLU A 135 4.97 10.74 0.46
N LYS A 136 4.87 11.81 1.26
CA LYS A 136 3.88 12.90 1.09
C LYS A 136 2.44 12.39 1.07
N SER A 137 2.18 11.32 1.80
CA SER A 137 0.86 10.74 1.95
C SER A 137 0.08 11.45 3.06
N VAL A 138 -0.88 12.30 2.67
CA VAL A 138 -1.69 13.07 3.63
C VAL A 138 -2.60 12.15 4.44
N ARG A 139 -3.21 11.14 3.82
CA ARG A 139 -4.07 10.19 4.53
C ARG A 139 -3.31 9.34 5.53
N ALA A 140 -2.12 8.84 5.18
CA ALA A 140 -1.33 8.05 6.12
C ALA A 140 -0.92 8.89 7.35
N LYS A 141 -0.50 10.14 7.12
CA LYS A 141 -0.20 11.09 8.20
C LYS A 141 -1.44 11.38 9.06
N ASN A 142 -2.57 11.74 8.45
CA ASN A 142 -3.78 12.09 9.17
C ASN A 142 -4.32 10.93 10.00
N TYR A 143 -4.31 9.72 9.43
CA TYR A 143 -4.70 8.51 10.16
C TYR A 143 -3.82 8.30 11.39
N ALA A 144 -2.50 8.34 11.22
CA ALA A 144 -1.56 8.16 12.31
C ALA A 144 -1.66 9.27 13.37
N SER A 145 -1.76 10.54 12.95
CA SER A 145 -1.92 11.69 13.85
C SER A 145 -3.21 11.59 14.67
N ARG A 146 -4.32 11.15 14.06
CA ARG A 146 -5.58 10.90 14.79
C ARG A 146 -5.40 9.80 15.82
N HIS A 147 -4.84 8.66 15.42
CA HIS A 147 -4.63 7.51 16.30
C HIS A 147 -3.67 7.83 17.47
N MET A 148 -2.62 8.64 17.25
CA MET A 148 -1.75 9.11 18.34
C MET A 148 -2.49 9.99 19.35
N ARG A 149 -3.41 10.86 18.91
CA ARG A 149 -4.21 11.68 19.82
C ARG A 149 -5.15 10.79 20.65
N GLU A 150 -5.80 9.83 20.00
CA GLU A 150 -6.67 8.85 20.66
C GLU A 150 -5.89 8.04 21.71
N ILE A 151 -4.68 7.57 21.40
CA ILE A 151 -3.81 6.87 22.37
C ILE A 151 -3.37 7.81 23.50
N ARG A 152 -2.90 9.02 23.19
CA ARG A 152 -2.40 9.97 24.20
C ARG A 152 -3.48 10.34 25.23
N ASP A 153 -4.71 10.54 24.78
CA ASP A 153 -5.81 10.98 25.65
C ASP A 153 -6.28 9.88 26.63
N THR A 154 -5.70 8.66 26.57
CA THR A 154 -6.06 7.54 27.45
C THR A 154 -5.16 7.38 28.69
N SER A 155 -3.90 7.84 28.70
CA SER A 155 -3.04 7.77 29.91
C SER A 155 -1.78 8.65 29.84
N GLU A 156 -1.24 9.04 31.01
CA GLU A 156 0.07 9.72 31.11
C GLU A 156 1.25 8.83 30.67
N GLU A 157 1.15 7.50 30.84
CA GLU A 157 2.17 6.55 30.38
C GLU A 157 2.28 6.54 28.84
N HIS A 158 1.15 6.73 28.15
CA HIS A 158 1.13 6.84 26.68
C HIS A 158 1.75 8.15 26.18
N ASP A 159 1.66 9.25 26.93
CA ASP A 159 2.31 10.51 26.58
C ASP A 159 3.85 10.39 26.69
N ALA A 160 4.34 9.71 27.74
CA ALA A 160 5.76 9.40 27.89
C ALA A 160 6.28 8.51 26.74
N ALA A 161 5.53 7.45 26.40
CA ALA A 161 5.89 6.54 25.30
C ALA A 161 5.86 7.24 23.93
N LEU A 162 4.92 8.16 23.72
CA LEU A 162 4.89 9.02 22.52
C LEU A 162 6.13 9.93 22.46
N GLY A 163 6.50 10.55 23.59
CA GLY A 163 7.73 11.34 23.69
C GLY A 163 8.99 10.55 23.34
N GLU A 164 9.10 9.32 23.84
CA GLU A 164 10.19 8.40 23.50
C GLU A 164 10.19 8.07 21.99
N ALA A 165 9.05 7.66 21.43
CA ALA A 165 8.93 7.33 20.02
C ALA A 165 9.28 8.51 19.10
N MET A 166 8.90 9.73 19.50
CA MET A 166 9.21 10.96 18.77
C MET A 166 10.68 11.38 18.85
N SER A 167 11.42 10.93 19.86
CA SER A 167 12.84 11.29 20.03
C SER A 167 13.74 10.80 18.88
N HIS A 168 13.28 9.80 18.13
CA HIS A 168 13.96 9.26 16.96
C HIS A 168 13.61 9.96 15.63
N LEU A 169 12.76 11.00 15.67
CA LEU A 169 12.41 11.79 14.50
C LEU A 169 13.46 12.86 14.20
N GLU A 170 13.66 13.12 12.92
CA GLU A 170 14.50 14.23 12.48
C GLU A 170 13.84 15.58 12.82
N ALA A 171 14.63 16.65 12.95
CA ALA A 171 14.12 17.94 13.41
C ALA A 171 12.94 18.50 12.58
N GLN A 172 12.90 18.22 11.26
CA GLN A 172 11.78 18.62 10.41
C GLN A 172 10.54 17.74 10.61
N GLU A 173 10.75 16.43 10.75
CA GLU A 173 9.70 15.44 11.04
C GLU A 173 9.05 15.79 12.39
N LEU A 174 9.86 16.00 13.43
CA LEU A 174 9.43 16.36 14.77
C LEU A 174 8.60 17.66 14.77
N ARG A 175 9.09 18.73 14.12
CA ARG A 175 8.35 19.99 14.03
C ARG A 175 6.99 19.82 13.35
N SER A 176 6.92 19.04 12.27
CA SER A 176 5.65 18.80 11.57
C SER A 176 4.69 17.98 12.43
N LEU A 177 5.17 16.91 13.07
CA LEU A 177 4.33 16.08 13.93
C LEU A 177 3.82 16.89 15.13
N VAL A 178 4.67 17.71 15.74
CA VAL A 178 4.27 18.55 16.87
C VAL A 178 3.20 19.56 16.46
N ASN A 179 3.37 20.22 15.31
CA ASN A 179 2.35 21.13 14.79
C ASN A 179 1.01 20.41 14.55
N GLU A 180 1.05 19.19 14.03
CA GLU A 180 -0.16 18.39 13.85
C GLU A 180 -0.80 18.03 15.19
N LEU A 181 -0.07 17.40 16.10
CA LEU A 181 -0.66 16.85 17.33
C LEU A 181 -1.12 17.90 18.36
N TRP A 182 -0.48 19.07 18.42
CA TRP A 182 -0.76 20.08 19.45
C TRP A 182 -1.25 21.43 18.93
N LEU A 183 -1.02 21.78 17.66
CA LEU A 183 -1.31 23.13 17.15
C LEU A 183 -2.40 23.18 16.06
N SER A 184 -2.82 22.03 15.52
CA SER A 184 -3.86 21.99 14.48
C SER A 184 -5.25 21.66 15.06
N SER A 185 -6.25 22.48 14.69
CA SER A 185 -7.70 22.23 14.89
C SER A 185 -8.12 20.86 14.29
N PRO A 186 -9.30 20.29 14.61
CA PRO A 186 -9.59 18.89 14.32
C PRO A 186 -9.41 18.58 12.82
N ILE A 187 -8.80 17.42 12.55
CA ILE A 187 -8.49 16.96 11.19
C ILE A 187 -9.81 16.85 10.43
N VAL A 188 -9.92 17.54 9.30
CA VAL A 188 -11.08 17.49 8.41
C VAL A 188 -11.08 16.12 7.73
N ASP A 189 -12.12 15.32 7.96
CA ASP A 189 -12.36 14.07 7.25
C ASP A 189 -12.83 14.39 5.82
N ASP A 190 -12.08 13.87 4.82
CA ASP A 190 -12.49 13.77 3.41
C ASP A 190 -13.13 12.39 3.12
#